data_AF-A0A5K1AKL1-F1
#
_entry.id   AF-A0A5K1AKL1-F1
#
_cell.length_a   1.000
_cell.length_b   1.000
_cell.length_c   1.000
_cell.angle_alpha   90.00
_cell.angle_beta   90.00
_cell.angle_gamma   90.00
#
_symmetry.space_group_name_H-M   'P 1'
#
loop_
_entity.id
_entity.type
_entity.pdbx_description
1 polymer ?
#
loop_
_entity_poly.entity_id
_entity_poly.type
_entity_poly.pdbx_seq_one_letter_code
_entity_poly.pdbx_strand_id
1 'polypeptide(L)'
;MSSPWEWLAALSLLLELSKNCLSLCEKIGSRPGAILLLITIKCNTTDSMAAEKENMTLNNLVKCPKNSKIMAENRLLEPLLSNLIE
;
A
#
# COMPACT_ATOMS: atom_id res chain seq x y z
N MET A 1 -18.09 3.95 -11.30
CA MET A 1 -17.21 4.33 -10.18
C MET A 1 -17.66 3.53 -8.97
N SER A 2 -16.77 2.77 -8.34
CA SER A 2 -17.04 2.07 -7.08
C SER A 2 -17.43 3.05 -5.98
N SER A 3 -18.27 2.61 -5.05
CA SER A 3 -18.68 3.47 -3.92
C SER A 3 -17.50 3.74 -2.98
N PRO A 4 -17.43 4.91 -2.29
CA PRO A 4 -16.32 5.23 -1.37
C PRO A 4 -16.08 4.16 -0.29
N TRP A 5 -17.15 3.53 0.18
CA TRP A 5 -17.10 2.48 1.21
C TRP A 5 -16.46 1.17 0.73
N GLU A 6 -16.55 0.87 -0.58
CA GLU A 6 -15.87 -0.30 -1.17
C GLU A 6 -14.35 -0.15 -1.10
N TRP A 7 -13.82 1.05 -1.35
CA TRP A 7 -12.38 1.33 -1.25
C TRP A 7 -11.87 1.20 0.18
N LEU A 8 -12.60 1.74 1.15
CA LEU A 8 -12.28 1.60 2.56
C LEU A 8 -12.28 0.15 3.03
N ALA A 9 -13.26 -0.65 2.58
CA ALA A 9 -13.34 -2.07 2.90
C ALA A 9 -12.17 -2.85 2.29
N ALA A 10 -11.85 -2.58 1.01
CA ALA A 10 -10.73 -3.20 0.31
C ALA A 10 -9.38 -2.85 0.97
N LEU A 11 -9.16 -1.58 1.32
CA LEU A 11 -7.96 -1.12 2.04
C LEU A 11 -7.86 -1.76 3.43
N SER A 12 -8.98 -1.88 4.14
CA SER A 12 -9.00 -2.55 5.44
C SER A 12 -8.57 -4.00 5.33
N LEU A 13 -9.09 -4.72 4.32
CA LEU A 13 -8.70 -6.10 4.06
C LEU A 13 -7.22 -6.21 3.70
N LEU A 14 -6.73 -5.35 2.79
CA LEU A 14 -5.33 -5.33 2.38
C LEU A 14 -4.40 -5.03 3.56
N LEU A 15 -4.78 -4.08 4.42
CA LEU A 15 -4.05 -3.75 5.63
C LEU A 15 -3.95 -4.98 6.56
N GLU A 16 -5.06 -5.64 6.85
CA GLU A 16 -5.07 -6.82 7.72
C GLU A 16 -4.27 -7.99 7.15
N LEU A 17 -4.31 -8.21 5.84
CA LEU A 17 -3.48 -9.23 5.17
C LEU A 17 -1.99 -8.87 5.21
N SER A 18 -1.65 -7.58 5.04
CA SER A 18 -0.27 -7.10 5.02
C SER A 18 0.41 -7.14 6.41
N LYS A 19 -0.36 -6.99 7.50
CA LYS A 19 0.18 -7.04 8.87
C LYS A 19 0.72 -8.42 9.24
N ASN A 20 0.06 -9.48 8.78
CA ASN A 20 0.21 -10.81 9.37
C ASN A 20 1.04 -11.78 8.52
N CYS A 21 1.43 -11.41 7.30
CA CYS A 21 2.16 -12.34 6.43
C CYS A 21 3.03 -11.66 5.36
N LEU A 22 4.36 -11.77 5.49
CA LEU A 22 5.31 -11.25 4.50
C LEU A 22 5.12 -11.86 3.10
N SER A 23 4.75 -13.14 3.02
CA SER A 23 4.47 -13.80 1.74
C SER A 23 3.21 -13.26 1.05
N LEU A 24 2.24 -12.75 1.82
CA LEU A 24 1.10 -12.02 1.26
C LEU A 24 1.52 -10.62 0.81
N CYS A 25 2.40 -9.92 1.54
CA CYS A 25 2.94 -8.64 1.09
C CYS A 25 3.63 -8.77 -0.27
N GLU A 26 4.45 -9.80 -0.46
CA GLU A 26 5.09 -10.07 -1.76
C GLU A 26 4.04 -10.34 -2.85
N LYS A 27 3.00 -11.14 -2.57
CA LYS A 27 1.92 -11.42 -3.53
C LYS A 27 1.11 -10.19 -3.88
N ILE A 28 0.82 -9.32 -2.92
CA ILE A 28 0.07 -8.08 -3.15
C ILE A 28 0.91 -7.14 -4.03
N GLY A 29 2.17 -6.88 -3.65
CA GLY A 29 3.02 -5.92 -4.37
C GLY A 29 3.51 -6.42 -5.74
N SER A 30 3.59 -7.74 -5.95
CA SER A 30 3.95 -8.32 -7.26
C SER A 30 2.81 -8.30 -8.28
N ARG A 31 1.57 -8.04 -7.87
CA ARG A 31 0.46 -7.89 -8.83
C ARG A 31 0.67 -6.60 -9.65
N PRO A 32 0.70 -6.68 -10.99
CA PRO A 32 0.88 -5.51 -11.84
C PRO A 32 -0.12 -4.41 -11.51
N GLY A 33 0.37 -3.20 -11.28
CA GLY A 33 -0.44 -2.03 -10.96
C GLY A 33 -0.97 -1.97 -9.52
N ALA A 34 -0.74 -2.97 -8.66
CA ALA A 34 -1.28 -2.95 -7.29
C ALA A 34 -0.71 -1.81 -6.44
N ILE A 35 0.61 -1.63 -6.45
CA ILE A 35 1.27 -0.51 -5.76
C ILE A 35 0.84 0.83 -6.35
N LEU A 36 0.74 0.94 -7.68
CA LEU A 36 0.26 2.16 -8.35
C LEU A 36 -1.18 2.50 -7.95
N LEU A 37 -2.06 1.49 -7.85
CA LEU A 37 -3.44 1.68 -7.45
C LEU A 37 -3.53 2.18 -6.01
N LEU A 38 -2.75 1.61 -5.09
CA LEU A 38 -2.66 2.08 -3.70
C LEU A 38 -2.24 3.56 -3.64
N ILE A 39 -1.17 3.93 -4.34
CA ILE A 39 -0.71 5.33 -4.42
C ILE A 39 -1.82 6.25 -4.97
N THR A 40 -2.55 5.77 -5.97
CA THR A 40 -3.62 6.55 -6.64
C THR A 40 -4.81 6.78 -5.72
N ILE A 41 -5.09 5.86 -4.78
CA ILE A 41 -6.14 6.05 -3.78
C ILE A 41 -5.83 7.27 -2.91
N LYS A 42 -4.58 7.44 -2.45
CA LYS A 42 -4.15 8.60 -1.66
C LYS A 42 -4.40 9.93 -2.39
N CYS A 43 -4.16 9.97 -3.70
CA CYS A 43 -4.35 11.18 -4.50
C CYS A 43 -5.82 11.53 -4.77
N ASN A 44 -6.71 10.53 -4.77
CA ASN A 44 -8.11 10.71 -5.20
C ASN A 44 -9.12 10.69 -4.04
N THR A 45 -8.67 10.46 -2.81
CA THR A 45 -9.53 10.41 -1.63
C THR A 45 -9.37 11.66 -0.76
N THR A 46 -10.48 12.25 -0.34
CA THR A 46 -10.52 13.23 0.76
C THR A 46 -10.76 12.56 2.11
N ASP A 47 -10.89 11.23 2.13
CA ASP A 47 -11.14 10.44 3.33
C ASP A 47 -9.81 10.17 4.06
N SER A 48 -9.66 10.79 5.23
CA SER A 48 -8.49 10.62 6.09
C SER A 48 -8.26 9.17 6.51
N MET A 49 -9.32 8.38 6.70
CA MET A 49 -9.21 6.98 7.12
C MET A 49 -8.72 6.11 5.96
N ALA A 50 -9.15 6.41 4.73
CA ALA A 50 -8.63 5.73 3.55
C ALA A 50 -7.13 6.02 3.35
N ALA A 51 -6.73 7.30 3.49
CA ALA A 51 -5.33 7.71 3.38
C ALA A 51 -4.44 7.06 4.46
N GLU A 52 -4.93 6.98 5.70
CA GLU A 52 -4.20 6.34 6.80
C GLU A 52 -4.00 4.83 6.54
N LYS A 53 -5.07 4.12 6.15
CA LYS A 53 -5.00 2.68 5.87
C LYS A 53 -4.11 2.36 4.68
N GLU A 54 -4.12 3.21 3.66
CA GLU A 54 -3.24 3.11 2.50
C GLU A 54 -1.77 3.25 2.91
N ASN A 55 -1.42 4.29 3.65
CA ASN A 55 -0.07 4.52 4.17
C ASN A 55 0.42 3.33 5.02
N MET A 56 -0.42 2.84 5.95
CA MET A 56 -0.08 1.67 6.77
C MET A 56 0.13 0.41 5.92
N THR A 57 -0.69 0.21 4.88
CA THR A 57 -0.55 -0.92 3.97
C THR A 57 0.78 -0.84 3.22
N LEU A 58 1.12 0.33 2.66
CA LEU A 58 2.40 0.53 1.97
C LEU A 58 3.61 0.30 2.89
N ASN A 59 3.55 0.77 4.13
CA ASN A 59 4.61 0.53 5.13
C ASN A 59 4.77 -0.96 5.49
N ASN A 60 3.71 -1.77 5.38
CA ASN A 60 3.85 -3.22 5.51
C ASN A 60 4.41 -3.87 4.24
N LEU A 61 4.04 -3.36 3.07
CA LEU A 61 4.50 -3.90 1.79
C LEU A 61 5.99 -3.64 1.54
N VAL A 62 6.52 -2.48 1.93
CA VAL A 62 7.92 -2.07 1.68
C VAL A 62 8.94 -2.96 2.38
N LYS A 63 8.56 -3.64 3.46
CA LYS A 63 9.37 -4.64 4.18
C LYS A 63 9.81 -5.80 3.29
N CYS A 64 9.10 -6.04 2.17
CA CYS A 64 9.51 -7.00 1.16
C CYS A 64 10.46 -6.34 0.14
N PRO A 65 11.70 -6.84 -0.05
CA PRO A 65 12.68 -6.24 -0.97
C PRO A 65 12.22 -6.14 -2.44
N LYS A 66 11.34 -7.03 -2.90
CA LYS A 66 10.77 -6.93 -4.26
C LYS A 66 9.83 -5.74 -4.38
N ASN A 67 9.03 -5.49 -3.35
CA ASN A 67 8.09 -4.37 -3.32
C ASN A 67 8.83 -3.04 -3.19
N SER A 68 9.92 -2.97 -2.42
CA SER A 68 10.70 -1.73 -2.31
C SER A 68 11.25 -1.27 -3.66
N LYS A 69 11.72 -2.19 -4.50
CA LYS A 69 12.10 -1.89 -5.89
C LYS A 69 10.93 -1.29 -6.69
N ILE A 70 9.76 -1.94 -6.65
CA ILE A 70 8.57 -1.47 -7.38
C ILE A 70 8.11 -0.10 -6.87
N MET A 71 8.19 0.14 -5.56
CA MET A 71 7.86 1.45 -4.97
C MET A 71 8.81 2.54 -5.42
N ALA A 72 10.12 2.25 -5.53
CA ALA A 72 11.10 3.18 -6.05
C ALA A 72 10.83 3.51 -7.53
N GLU A 73 10.47 2.52 -8.33
CA GLU A 73 10.07 2.70 -9.74
C GLU A 73 8.80 3.55 -9.89
N ASN A 74 7.88 3.48 -8.91
CA ASN A 74 6.67 4.31 -8.84
C ASN A 74 6.89 5.65 -8.11
N ARG A 75 8.14 6.04 -7.82
CA ARG A 75 8.52 7.31 -7.14
C ARG A 75 7.90 7.49 -5.74
N LEU A 76 7.59 6.39 -5.06
CA LEU A 76 6.98 6.41 -3.74
C LEU A 76 8.07 6.42 -2.65
N LEU A 77 8.49 7.62 -2.25
CA LEU A 77 9.65 7.81 -1.38
C LEU A 77 9.36 7.62 0.11
N GLU A 78 8.17 8.00 0.59
CA GLU A 78 7.83 8.05 2.01
C GLU A 78 7.98 6.67 2.72
N PRO A 79 7.37 5.56 2.25
CA PRO A 79 7.57 4.23 2.85
C PRO A 79 9.01 3.72 2.74
N LEU A 80 9.73 4.09 1.66
CA LEU A 80 11.13 3.69 1.49
C LEU A 80 12.03 4.35 2.53
N LEU A 81 11.82 5.64 2.81
CA LEU A 81 12.55 6.36 3.85
C LEU A 81 12.24 5.78 5.23
N SER A 82 10.96 5.53 5.55
CA SER A 82 10.57 4.89 6.81
C SER A 82 11.29 3.55 7.01
N ASN A 83 11.37 2.73 5.97
CA ASN A 83 12.04 1.42 6.03
C ASN A 83 13.58 1.50 6.09
N LEU A 84 14.19 2.67 5.83
CA LEU A 84 15.64 2.87 5.96
C LEU A 84 16.05 3.43 7.34
N ILE A 85 15.10 4.06 8.04
CA ILE A 85 15.35 4.74 9.31
C ILE A 85 14.96 3.85 10.51
N GLU A 86 14.07 2.88 10.31
CA GLU A 86 13.80 1.76 11.25
C GLU A 86 14.90 0.70 11.23
#